data_AF-A0A2T2VEM3-F1
#
_entry.id   AF-A0A2T2VEM3-F1
#
_cell.length_a   1.000
_cell.length_b   1.000
_cell.length_c   1.000
_cell.angle_alpha   90.00
_cell.angle_beta   90.00
_cell.angle_gamma   90.00
#
_symmetry.space_group_name_H-M   'P 1'
#
loop_
_entity.id
_entity.type
_entity.pdbx_description
1 polymer ?
#
loop_
_entity_poly.entity_id
_entity_poly.type
_entity_poly.pdbx_seq_one_letter_code
_entity_poly.pdbx_strand_id
1 'polypeptide(L)'
;MSFKSFAIGQYARLVQRSVKKWKSRGVASQHQVFQRIIRKADMTAFGKDHGFYDIHSYEDFKRQVPIRDYEAIRPYIERIRSGERNVLWPGNPLYLAKTSGTTSGAKYIPITKDSVGNHFFSAQTALMLYMRETGHSDLMDGKMIFLSGSPKLAKVGGIPTGRLSGIVNHHIPS
;
A
#
# COMPACT_ATOMS: atom_id res chain seq x y z
N MET A 1 18.11 -7.94 -29.28
CA MET A 1 16.99 -7.91 -28.31
C MET A 1 16.65 -9.34 -27.93
N SER A 2 16.73 -9.71 -26.66
CA SER A 2 16.41 -11.07 -26.24
C SER A 2 14.91 -11.36 -26.37
N PHE A 3 14.52 -12.65 -26.41
CA PHE A 3 13.11 -13.06 -26.33
C PHE A 3 12.42 -12.51 -25.07
N LYS A 4 13.17 -12.45 -23.95
CA LYS A 4 12.72 -11.88 -22.68
C LYS A 4 12.37 -10.39 -22.82
N SER A 5 13.28 -9.59 -23.39
CA SER A 5 13.06 -8.16 -23.62
C SER A 5 11.90 -7.90 -24.57
N PHE A 6 11.76 -8.71 -25.62
CA PHE A 6 10.60 -8.65 -26.52
C PHE A 6 9.29 -8.92 -25.78
N ALA A 7 9.19 -10.03 -25.05
CA ALA A 7 8.00 -10.42 -24.30
C ALA A 7 7.60 -9.38 -23.25
N ILE A 8 8.59 -8.84 -22.52
CA ILE A 8 8.38 -7.76 -21.54
C ILE A 8 7.88 -6.49 -22.22
N GLY A 9 8.42 -6.14 -23.40
CA GLY A 9 7.93 -5.00 -24.18
C GLY A 9 6.45 -5.14 -24.57
N GLN A 10 5.99 -6.36 -24.91
CA GLN A 10 4.57 -6.63 -25.18
C GLN A 10 3.73 -6.50 -23.91
N TYR A 11 4.17 -7.09 -22.80
CA TYR A 11 3.50 -7.00 -21.51
C TYR A 11 3.39 -5.55 -21.02
N ALA A 12 4.47 -4.78 -21.13
CA ALA A 12 4.51 -3.37 -20.77
C ALA A 12 3.47 -2.55 -21.56
N ARG A 13 3.19 -2.93 -22.82
CA ARG A 13 2.13 -2.30 -23.63
C ARG A 13 0.75 -2.57 -23.05
N LEU A 14 0.49 -3.79 -22.58
CA LEU A 14 -0.78 -4.14 -21.94
C LEU A 14 -0.96 -3.36 -20.63
N VAL A 15 0.10 -3.26 -19.82
CA VAL A 15 0.11 -2.45 -18.59
C VAL A 15 -0.18 -0.98 -18.90
N GLN A 16 0.51 -0.38 -19.87
CA GLN A 16 0.27 1.01 -20.28
C GLN A 16 -1.17 1.25 -20.76
N ARG A 17 -1.74 0.32 -21.54
CA ARG A 17 -3.15 0.38 -21.97
C ARG A 17 -4.11 0.33 -20.79
N SER A 18 -3.87 -0.57 -19.83
CA SER A 18 -4.65 -0.66 -18.59
C SER A 18 -4.58 0.65 -17.80
N VAL A 19 -3.37 1.20 -17.63
CA VAL A 19 -3.13 2.49 -16.96
C VAL A 19 -3.86 3.64 -17.64
N LYS A 20 -3.76 3.76 -18.97
CA LYS A 20 -4.46 4.80 -19.72
C LYS A 20 -5.98 4.68 -19.55
N LYS A 21 -6.52 3.45 -19.51
CA LYS A 21 -7.96 3.18 -19.36
C LYS A 21 -8.50 3.62 -18.00
N TRP A 22 -7.83 3.29 -16.89
CA TRP A 22 -8.32 3.74 -15.58
C TRP A 22 -7.99 5.22 -15.34
N LYS A 23 -6.87 5.74 -15.86
CA LYS A 23 -6.52 7.17 -15.79
C LYS A 23 -7.57 8.05 -16.48
N SER A 24 -8.10 7.63 -17.62
CA SER A 24 -9.16 8.37 -18.32
C SER A 24 -10.51 8.36 -17.57
N ARG A 25 -10.65 7.54 -16.52
CA ARG A 25 -11.83 7.44 -15.67
C ARG A 25 -11.51 7.77 -14.20
N GLY A 26 -10.57 8.69 -13.98
CA GLY A 26 -9.99 8.99 -12.66
C GLY A 26 -11.02 9.22 -11.55
N VAL A 27 -12.03 10.06 -11.78
CA VAL A 27 -13.10 10.34 -10.80
C VAL A 27 -13.90 9.08 -10.45
N ALA A 28 -14.31 8.31 -11.46
CA ALA A 28 -15.05 7.07 -11.25
C ALA A 28 -14.20 6.02 -10.52
N SER A 29 -12.92 5.89 -10.87
CA SER A 29 -11.99 4.99 -10.19
C SER A 29 -11.76 5.37 -8.73
N GLN A 30 -11.61 6.67 -8.42
CA GLN A 30 -11.51 7.16 -7.05
C GLN A 30 -12.79 6.86 -6.25
N HIS A 31 -13.97 7.10 -6.84
CA HIS A 31 -15.24 6.81 -6.20
C HIS A 31 -15.41 5.32 -5.87
N GLN A 32 -15.03 4.42 -6.79
CA GLN A 32 -15.04 2.97 -6.55
C GLN A 32 -14.11 2.55 -5.40
N VAL A 33 -12.90 3.12 -5.36
CA VAL A 33 -11.95 2.85 -4.27
C VAL A 33 -12.50 3.36 -2.94
N PHE A 34 -13.04 4.58 -2.92
CA PHE A 34 -13.67 5.20 -1.75
C PHE A 34 -14.80 4.32 -1.19
N GLN A 35 -15.80 3.96 -2.01
CA GLN A 35 -16.93 3.13 -1.59
C GLN A 35 -16.48 1.79 -1.02
N ARG A 36 -15.48 1.15 -1.65
CA ARG A 36 -14.92 -0.11 -1.17
C ARG A 36 -14.24 0.04 0.19
N ILE A 37 -13.49 1.12 0.41
CA ILE A 37 -12.78 1.37 1.67
C ILE A 37 -13.79 1.62 2.80
N ILE A 38 -14.75 2.52 2.58
CA ILE A 38 -15.76 2.87 3.60
C ILE A 38 -16.57 1.64 4.00
N ARG A 39 -17.12 0.91 3.03
CA ARG A 39 -17.93 -0.29 3.30
C ARG A 39 -17.15 -1.40 3.98
N LYS A 40 -15.87 -1.57 3.67
CA LYS A 40 -15.06 -2.64 4.25
C LYS A 40 -14.62 -2.33 5.68
N ALA A 41 -14.46 -1.05 6.02
CA ALA A 41 -13.97 -0.60 7.31
C ALA A 41 -15.09 -0.21 8.30
N ASP A 42 -16.35 -0.29 7.91
CA ASP A 42 -17.51 0.15 8.70
C ASP A 42 -17.56 -0.44 10.12
N MET A 43 -17.24 -1.71 10.27
CA MET A 43 -17.28 -2.43 11.54
C MET A 43 -15.98 -2.33 12.36
N THR A 44 -14.97 -1.62 11.85
CA THR A 44 -13.72 -1.38 12.58
C THR A 44 -13.94 -0.35 13.69
N ALA A 45 -13.05 -0.28 14.67
CA ALA A 45 -13.11 0.75 15.71
C ALA A 45 -13.11 2.16 15.09
N PHE A 46 -12.21 2.42 14.14
CA PHE A 46 -12.17 3.69 13.43
C PHE A 46 -13.45 3.95 12.64
N GLY A 47 -13.98 2.93 11.97
CA GLY A 47 -15.24 3.05 11.22
C GLY A 47 -16.42 3.43 12.11
N LYS A 48 -16.54 2.79 13.28
CA LYS A 48 -17.57 3.10 14.28
C LYS A 48 -17.42 4.50 14.87
N ASP A 49 -16.20 4.87 15.26
CA ASP A 49 -15.92 6.18 15.85
C ASP A 49 -16.22 7.35 14.88
N HIS A 50 -16.26 7.07 13.58
CA HIS A 50 -16.51 8.05 12.52
C HIS A 50 -17.77 7.76 11.70
N GLY A 51 -18.70 6.95 12.21
CA GLY A 51 -20.01 6.75 11.56
C GLY A 51 -19.96 6.18 10.14
N PHE A 52 -18.98 5.34 9.79
CA PHE A 52 -18.82 4.84 8.41
C PHE A 52 -20.06 4.17 7.81
N TYR A 53 -20.92 3.62 8.66
CA TYR A 53 -22.22 3.08 8.26
C TYR A 53 -23.13 4.13 7.59
N ASP A 54 -23.11 5.37 8.08
CA ASP A 54 -23.94 6.48 7.61
C ASP A 54 -23.25 7.31 6.49
N ILE A 55 -22.08 6.88 6.01
CA ILE A 55 -21.37 7.55 4.93
C ILE A 55 -21.88 7.04 3.58
N HIS A 56 -22.73 7.84 2.92
CA HIS A 56 -23.28 7.51 1.60
C HIS A 56 -22.71 8.38 0.48
N SER A 57 -22.09 9.51 0.83
CA SER A 57 -21.46 10.45 -0.09
C SER A 57 -20.07 10.89 0.37
N TYR A 58 -19.33 11.54 -0.53
CA TYR A 58 -18.05 12.16 -0.17
C TYR A 58 -18.22 13.31 0.83
N GLU A 59 -19.34 14.03 0.78
CA GLU A 59 -19.63 15.10 1.73
C GLU A 59 -19.93 14.57 3.13
N ASP A 60 -20.60 13.41 3.25
CA ASP A 60 -20.74 12.72 4.54
C ASP A 60 -19.37 12.38 5.12
N PHE A 61 -18.50 11.79 4.30
CA PHE A 61 -17.15 11.44 4.72
C PHE A 61 -16.35 12.65 5.19
N LYS A 62 -16.37 13.76 4.45
CA LYS A 62 -15.65 14.98 4.85
C LYS A 62 -16.14 15.55 6.18
N ARG A 63 -17.45 15.46 6.46
CA ARG A 63 -18.03 15.91 7.73
C ARG A 63 -17.63 15.01 8.89
N GLN A 64 -17.62 13.69 8.66
CA GLN A 64 -17.43 12.70 9.72
C GLN A 64 -15.95 12.39 9.98
N VAL A 65 -15.07 12.50 8.97
CA VAL A 65 -13.66 12.09 9.05
C VAL A 65 -12.75 13.31 8.89
N PRO A 66 -12.30 13.95 9.99
CA PRO A 66 -11.41 15.10 9.90
C PRO A 66 -10.00 14.68 9.47
N ILE A 67 -9.31 15.63 8.82
CA ILE A 67 -7.89 15.49 8.44
C ILE A 67 -7.05 15.40 9.71
N ARG A 68 -6.10 14.45 9.72
CA ARG A 68 -5.28 14.13 10.89
C ARG A 68 -3.83 13.90 10.52
N ASP A 69 -2.96 14.19 11.46
CA ASP A 69 -1.57 13.75 11.43
C ASP A 69 -1.42 12.36 12.10
N TYR A 70 -0.18 11.91 12.25
CA TYR A 70 0.10 10.63 12.89
C TYR A 70 -0.26 10.63 14.38
N GLU A 71 -0.12 11.76 15.08
CA GLU A 71 -0.33 11.83 16.53
C GLU A 71 -1.81 11.64 16.87
N ALA A 72 -2.70 12.22 16.06
CA ALA A 72 -4.13 12.00 16.20
C ALA A 72 -4.57 10.56 15.84
N ILE A 73 -3.78 9.81 15.07
CA ILE A 73 -4.04 8.40 14.74
C ILE A 73 -3.32 7.44 15.70
N ARG A 74 -2.29 7.90 16.43
CA ARG A 74 -1.46 7.11 17.33
C ARG A 74 -2.27 6.25 18.31
N PRO A 75 -3.38 6.71 18.93
CA PRO A 75 -4.17 5.86 19.84
C PRO A 75 -4.67 4.56 19.19
N TYR A 76 -5.09 4.62 17.92
CA TYR A 76 -5.48 3.42 17.16
C TYR A 76 -4.27 2.53 16.85
N ILE A 77 -3.11 3.14 16.57
CA ILE A 77 -1.88 2.38 16.33
C ILE A 77 -1.43 1.64 17.59
N GLU A 78 -1.52 2.26 18.77
CA GLU A 78 -1.16 1.60 20.03
C GLU A 78 -2.08 0.42 20.35
N ARG A 79 -3.38 0.53 20.06
CA ARG A 79 -4.33 -0.59 20.11
C ARG A 79 -3.91 -1.74 19.18
N ILE A 80 -3.50 -1.44 17.95
CA ILE A 80 -2.96 -2.46 17.04
C ILE A 80 -1.68 -3.08 17.59
N ARG A 81 -0.78 -2.26 18.17
CA ARG A 81 0.49 -2.72 18.76
C ARG A 81 0.31 -3.56 20.02
N SER A 82 -0.81 -3.41 20.74
CA SER A 82 -1.19 -4.29 21.85
C SER A 82 -1.85 -5.60 21.38
N GLY A 83 -2.08 -5.74 20.06
CA GLY A 83 -2.65 -6.94 19.44
C GLY A 83 -4.17 -6.88 19.20
N GLU A 84 -4.80 -5.72 19.40
CA GLU A 84 -6.22 -5.54 19.14
C GLU A 84 -6.52 -5.63 17.63
N ARG A 85 -7.57 -6.39 17.30
CA ARG A 85 -8.03 -6.65 15.93
C ARG A 85 -9.10 -5.65 15.52
N ASN A 86 -9.28 -5.45 14.20
CA ASN A 86 -10.36 -4.64 13.63
C ASN A 86 -10.32 -3.16 14.07
N VAL A 87 -9.12 -2.58 14.24
CA VAL A 87 -8.98 -1.21 14.73
C VAL A 87 -9.09 -0.18 13.60
N LEU A 88 -8.10 -0.11 12.69
CA LEU A 88 -8.11 0.77 11.50
C LEU A 88 -8.59 0.06 10.23
N TRP A 89 -8.50 -1.27 10.22
CA TRP A 89 -8.85 -2.13 9.10
C TRP A 89 -9.30 -3.50 9.63
N PRO A 90 -10.15 -4.26 8.92
CA PRO A 90 -10.55 -5.59 9.36
C PRO A 90 -9.36 -6.53 9.56
N GLY A 91 -9.39 -7.28 10.65
CA GLY A 91 -8.34 -8.21 11.07
C GLY A 91 -7.14 -7.51 11.72
N ASN A 92 -5.99 -8.17 11.63
CA ASN A 92 -4.69 -7.62 12.00
C ASN A 92 -3.89 -7.29 10.73
N PRO A 93 -3.04 -6.25 10.75
CA PRO A 93 -2.10 -6.04 9.67
C PRO A 93 -1.12 -7.22 9.56
N LEU A 94 -0.63 -7.48 8.35
CA LEU A 94 0.41 -8.48 8.11
C LEU A 94 1.76 -8.02 8.69
N TYR A 95 2.04 -6.72 8.59
CA TYR A 95 3.26 -6.13 9.09
C TYR A 95 3.01 -4.76 9.72
N LEU A 96 3.92 -4.34 10.59
CA LEU A 96 4.10 -2.94 10.96
C LEU A 96 5.40 -2.42 10.34
N ALA A 97 5.29 -1.49 9.40
CA ALA A 97 6.45 -0.76 8.90
C ALA A 97 6.87 0.31 9.91
N LYS A 98 8.05 0.14 10.49
CA LYS A 98 8.68 1.10 11.38
C LYS A 98 9.44 2.15 10.57
N THR A 99 9.04 3.41 10.69
CA THR A 99 9.77 4.54 10.11
C THR A 99 10.52 5.29 11.22
N SER A 100 11.77 5.66 10.96
CA SER A 100 12.55 6.54 11.84
C SER A 100 12.04 7.97 11.69
N GLY A 101 10.93 8.30 12.36
CA GLY A 101 10.50 9.69 12.49
C GLY A 101 11.50 10.46 13.34
N THR A 102 11.89 11.64 12.89
CA THR A 102 12.90 12.48 13.56
C THR A 102 12.34 13.33 14.69
N THR A 103 11.00 13.46 14.79
CA THR A 103 10.36 14.46 15.68
C THR A 103 9.54 13.88 16.83
N SER A 104 8.92 12.70 16.69
CA SER A 104 7.94 12.17 17.67
C SER A 104 8.14 10.70 18.03
N GLY A 105 9.37 10.21 17.85
CA GLY A 105 9.73 8.80 18.00
C GLY A 105 9.42 7.97 16.76
N ALA A 106 9.60 6.65 16.87
CA ALA A 106 9.33 5.75 15.76
C ALA A 106 7.84 5.68 15.46
N LYS A 107 7.47 5.88 14.18
CA LYS A 107 6.10 5.67 13.70
C LYS A 107 5.95 4.24 13.19
N TYR A 108 4.80 3.66 13.45
CA TYR A 108 4.40 2.33 13.00
C TYR A 108 3.25 2.46 12.02
N ILE A 109 3.46 2.03 10.78
CA ILE A 109 2.49 2.09 9.69
C ILE A 109 1.98 0.68 9.40
N PRO A 110 0.69 0.38 9.62
CA PRO A 110 0.11 -0.93 9.33
C PRO A 110 0.13 -1.25 7.83
N ILE A 111 0.66 -2.42 7.48
CA ILE A 111 0.54 -2.99 6.12
C ILE A 111 -0.47 -4.13 6.19
N THR A 112 -1.57 -3.99 5.46
CA THR A 112 -2.66 -4.96 5.46
C THR A 112 -2.43 -6.04 4.40
N LYS A 113 -3.17 -7.15 4.52
CA LYS A 113 -3.21 -8.19 3.48
C LYS A 113 -3.71 -7.66 2.14
N ASP A 114 -4.62 -6.69 2.16
CA ASP A 114 -5.18 -6.10 0.94
C ASP A 114 -4.23 -5.11 0.26
N SER A 115 -3.34 -4.46 1.04
CA SER A 115 -2.44 -3.43 0.52
C SER A 115 -1.07 -3.97 0.12
N VAL A 116 -0.63 -5.11 0.67
CA VAL A 116 0.73 -5.63 0.44
C VAL A 116 1.07 -5.82 -1.04
N GLY A 117 0.13 -6.36 -1.83
CA GLY A 117 0.30 -6.55 -3.27
C GLY A 117 0.48 -5.23 -4.03
N ASN A 118 -0.12 -4.14 -3.56
CA ASN A 118 0.00 -2.83 -4.22
C ASN A 118 1.44 -2.32 -4.23
N HIS A 119 2.27 -2.66 -3.25
CA HIS A 119 3.68 -2.25 -3.23
C HIS A 119 4.45 -2.87 -4.40
N PHE A 120 4.22 -4.17 -4.68
CA PHE A 120 4.88 -4.87 -5.78
C PHE A 120 4.34 -4.43 -7.14
N PHE A 121 3.00 -4.43 -7.30
CA PHE A 121 2.38 -4.10 -8.58
C PHE A 121 2.62 -2.64 -8.99
N SER A 122 2.71 -1.71 -8.03
CA SER A 122 3.01 -0.30 -8.34
C SER A 122 4.44 -0.14 -8.84
N ALA A 123 5.43 -0.79 -8.22
CA ALA A 123 6.82 -0.75 -8.67
C ALA A 123 6.97 -1.39 -10.06
N GLN A 124 6.34 -2.55 -10.28
CA GLN A 124 6.32 -3.21 -11.58
C GLN A 124 5.66 -2.32 -12.64
N THR A 125 4.52 -1.70 -12.31
CA THR A 125 3.81 -0.78 -13.23
C THR A 125 4.69 0.39 -13.61
N ALA A 126 5.36 1.03 -12.64
CA ALA A 126 6.26 2.16 -12.91
C ALA A 126 7.39 1.77 -13.87
N LEU A 127 8.04 0.62 -13.64
CA LEU A 127 9.09 0.11 -14.52
C LEU A 127 8.57 -0.17 -15.94
N MET A 128 7.40 -0.79 -16.07
CA MET A 128 6.79 -1.07 -17.37
C MET A 128 6.44 0.22 -18.11
N LEU A 129 5.91 1.24 -17.42
CA LEU A 129 5.63 2.54 -18.01
C LEU A 129 6.91 3.24 -18.48
N TYR A 130 7.99 3.19 -17.69
CA TYR A 130 9.30 3.71 -18.08
C TYR A 130 9.81 3.05 -19.37
N MET A 131 9.76 1.71 -19.48
CA MET A 131 10.16 1.01 -20.69
C MET A 131 9.33 1.38 -21.91
N ARG A 132 8.03 1.64 -21.71
CA ARG A 132 7.13 2.08 -22.79
C ARG A 132 7.41 3.49 -23.25
N GLU A 133 7.76 4.38 -22.33
CA GLU A 133 8.07 5.77 -22.63
C GLU A 133 9.42 5.91 -23.32
N THR A 134 10.43 5.17 -22.86
CA THR A 134 11.81 5.33 -23.32
C THR A 134 12.23 4.33 -24.41
N GLY A 135 11.51 3.22 -24.57
CA GLY A 135 11.92 2.12 -25.45
C GLY A 135 13.02 1.22 -24.88
N HIS A 136 13.55 1.51 -23.69
CA HIS A 136 14.64 0.75 -23.05
C HIS A 136 14.17 -0.54 -22.35
N SER A 137 13.56 -1.46 -23.10
CA SER A 137 13.20 -2.79 -22.57
C SER A 137 14.41 -3.70 -22.33
N ASP A 138 15.55 -3.40 -22.95
CA ASP A 138 16.83 -4.10 -22.82
C ASP A 138 17.43 -4.01 -21.41
N LEU A 139 16.97 -3.09 -20.56
CA LEU A 139 17.31 -3.05 -19.13
C LEU A 139 17.01 -4.38 -18.41
N MET A 140 16.08 -5.19 -18.93
CA MET A 140 15.74 -6.51 -18.40
C MET A 140 16.74 -7.60 -18.74
N ASP A 141 17.63 -7.36 -19.71
CA ASP A 141 18.74 -8.26 -20.03
C ASP A 141 19.95 -8.01 -19.11
N GLY A 142 19.96 -6.88 -18.39
CA GLY A 142 20.99 -6.53 -17.42
C GLY A 142 20.80 -7.17 -16.04
N LYS A 143 21.80 -6.96 -15.18
CA LYS A 143 21.73 -7.31 -13.74
C LYS A 143 21.21 -6.10 -12.96
N MET A 144 20.28 -6.35 -12.03
CA MET A 144 19.81 -5.33 -11.09
C MET A 144 20.41 -5.62 -9.71
N ILE A 145 21.08 -4.62 -9.13
CA ILE A 145 21.54 -4.67 -7.74
C ILE A 145 20.50 -3.94 -6.90
N PHE A 146 19.95 -4.64 -5.91
CA PHE A 146 18.99 -4.07 -4.97
C PHE A 146 19.65 -3.84 -3.61
N LEU A 147 19.81 -2.58 -3.24
CA LEU A 147 20.32 -2.20 -1.92
C LEU A 147 19.13 -2.00 -0.98
N SER A 148 18.90 -2.99 -0.12
CA SER A 148 17.76 -3.00 0.81
C SER A 148 18.20 -2.82 2.25
N GLY A 149 17.31 -2.27 3.07
CA GLY A 149 17.47 -2.27 4.52
C GLY A 149 17.42 -3.69 5.11
N SER A 150 17.80 -3.81 6.39
CA SER A 150 17.84 -5.10 7.08
C SER A 150 16.51 -5.86 6.99
N PRO A 151 16.50 -7.15 6.59
CA PRO A 151 15.30 -7.97 6.54
C PRO A 151 14.87 -8.47 7.92
N LYS A 152 15.62 -8.17 8.99
CA LYS A 152 15.29 -8.62 10.34
C LYS A 152 13.96 -8.00 10.80
N LEU A 153 13.04 -8.86 11.21
CA LEU A 153 11.74 -8.46 11.75
C LEU A 153 11.71 -8.74 13.26
N ALA A 154 11.31 -7.75 14.03
CA ALA A 154 10.88 -7.94 15.42
C ALA A 154 9.40 -8.34 15.46
N LYS A 155 8.85 -8.61 16.65
CA LYS A 155 7.42 -8.77 16.87
C LYS A 155 6.92 -7.68 17.82
N VAL A 156 5.80 -7.05 17.47
CA VAL A 156 5.08 -6.07 18.31
C VAL A 156 3.61 -6.46 18.32
N GLY A 157 3.04 -6.79 19.47
CA GLY A 157 1.66 -7.30 19.55
C GLY A 157 1.44 -8.59 18.74
N GLY A 158 2.47 -9.41 18.59
CA GLY A 158 2.46 -10.59 17.72
C GLY A 158 2.61 -10.31 16.21
N ILE A 159 2.67 -9.04 15.79
CA ILE A 159 2.77 -8.64 14.38
C ILE A 159 4.25 -8.46 13.98
N PRO A 160 4.71 -9.09 12.88
CA PRO A 160 6.05 -8.87 12.34
C PRO A 160 6.30 -7.38 12.01
N THR A 161 7.40 -6.84 12.52
CA THR A 161 7.67 -5.39 12.52
C THR A 161 9.09 -5.10 12.07
N GLY A 162 9.26 -4.21 11.09
CA GLY A 162 10.58 -3.88 10.53
C GLY A 162 10.54 -2.67 9.60
N ARG A 163 11.67 -2.34 8.96
CA ARG A 163 11.68 -1.30 7.92
C ARG A 163 10.93 -1.81 6.68
N LEU A 164 10.22 -0.92 5.97
CA LEU A 164 9.47 -1.29 4.77
C LEU A 164 10.33 -2.04 3.73
N SER A 165 11.54 -1.55 3.46
CA SER A 165 12.49 -2.21 2.55
C SER A 165 12.85 -3.63 2.99
N GLY A 166 13.03 -3.84 4.29
CA GLY A 166 13.33 -5.16 4.86
C GLY A 166 12.14 -6.11 4.78
N ILE A 167 10.92 -5.60 4.97
CA ILE A 167 9.67 -6.36 4.81
C ILE A 167 9.54 -6.86 3.35
N VAL A 168 9.83 -6.02 2.37
CA VAL A 168 9.74 -6.38 0.95
C VAL A 168 10.65 -7.56 0.58
N ASN A 169 11.80 -7.71 1.23
CA ASN A 169 12.72 -8.82 0.96
C ASN A 169 12.10 -10.21 1.28
N HIS A 170 11.06 -10.28 2.13
CA HIS A 170 10.33 -11.51 2.41
C HIS A 170 9.30 -11.89 1.33
N HIS A 171 9.12 -11.03 0.33
CA HIS A 171 8.18 -11.22 -0.78
C HIS A 171 8.87 -11.37 -2.15
N ILE A 172 10.19 -11.21 -2.21
CA ILE A 172 10.95 -11.44 -3.45
C ILE A 172 11.28 -12.95 -3.50
N PRO A 173 10.88 -13.67 -4.55
CA PRO A 173 11.27 -15.06 -4.74
C PRO A 173 12.80 -15.17 -4.76
N SER A 174 13.34 -16.11 -3.99
CA SER A 174 14.77 -16.50 -4.02
C SER A 174 15.14 -17.21 -5.31
#